data_AF-A0A235HYL4-F1
#
_entry.id   AF-A0A235HYL4-F1
#
_cell.length_a   1.000
_cell.length_b   1.000
_cell.length_c   1.000
_cell.angle_alpha   90.00
_cell.angle_beta   90.00
_cell.angle_gamma   90.00
#
_symmetry.space_group_name_H-M   'P 1'
#
loop_
_entity.id
_entity.type
_entity.pdbx_description
1 polymer ?
#
loop_
_entity_poly.entity_id
_entity_poly.type
_entity_poly.pdbx_seq_one_letter_code
_entity_poly.pdbx_strand_id
1 'polypeptide(L)'
;MGVVMQTSKLSFEECNLTMTTDVEKLALDWQKRLAVECPDQNEAARQSIILWLLGSDSKRFDLYNPKELDIAKQAMEYRWRILRQRYLGLGRERAYRNLITRLGSLVTLRNKIQTWVSLSRDRQRSVMDVLQEVLQELLQNDSQMQQQMADIAKYTTDRRLGDGLLFASLEEYCLRPVRNQPLLAYRFVNYLRRTQRGGLTQVPGRDLVRLVSEEVLTDDSDNRVNLVDSQAIAEYQEAQQLEEQQGLRQSVQKEFEDYLQENLGTDAVEWLRLYLQGKSQEDIAQKLNKQTKEVYRLREKISYHAVRVFALKGKPELVESWLSISLQEHNLGLTQNQWQQLDEKLTPLGRQILALRKAGNSIEAIAEQLKLKTHQVLGEWTKVYLTAQALRTQD
;
A
#
# COMPACT_ATOMS: atom_id res chain seq x y z
N MET A 1 -27.78 70.87 -16.37
CA MET A 1 -28.20 70.13 -15.17
C MET A 1 -28.35 68.68 -15.57
N GLY A 2 -27.33 67.87 -15.28
CA GLY A 2 -27.33 66.44 -15.53
C GLY A 2 -27.68 65.71 -14.24
N VAL A 3 -28.66 64.82 -14.30
CA VAL A 3 -28.81 63.69 -13.40
C VAL A 3 -29.38 62.57 -14.26
N VAL A 4 -28.88 61.35 -14.02
CA VAL A 4 -29.25 60.04 -14.58
C VAL A 4 -28.16 59.48 -15.48
N MET A 5 -27.06 59.04 -14.87
CA MET A 5 -26.19 57.94 -15.35
C MET A 5 -25.13 57.67 -14.27
N GLN A 6 -25.51 57.05 -13.15
CA GLN A 6 -24.50 56.59 -12.18
C GLN A 6 -24.94 55.44 -11.25
N THR A 7 -26.01 54.71 -11.57
CA THR A 7 -26.45 53.55 -10.77
C THR A 7 -26.19 52.19 -11.43
N SER A 8 -25.76 52.13 -12.69
CA SER A 8 -25.55 50.84 -13.39
C SER A 8 -24.10 50.34 -13.41
N LYS A 9 -23.12 51.10 -12.88
CA LYS A 9 -21.73 50.62 -12.74
C LYS A 9 -21.42 49.99 -11.38
N LEU A 10 -22.13 50.39 -10.33
CA LEU A 10 -21.94 49.83 -8.97
C LEU A 10 -22.47 48.39 -8.84
N SER A 11 -23.50 48.03 -9.63
CA SER A 11 -24.08 46.67 -9.60
C SER A 11 -23.20 45.59 -10.27
N PHE A 12 -22.22 45.96 -11.10
CA PHE A 12 -21.37 44.98 -11.77
C PHE A 12 -20.09 44.65 -10.99
N GLU A 13 -19.63 45.57 -10.12
CA GLU A 13 -18.49 45.32 -9.23
C GLU A 13 -18.91 44.57 -7.96
N GLU A 14 -20.14 44.78 -7.45
CA GLU A 14 -20.64 44.06 -6.27
C GLU A 14 -21.04 42.60 -6.55
N CYS A 15 -21.39 42.25 -7.79
CA CYS A 15 -21.60 40.84 -8.18
C CYS A 15 -20.30 40.04 -8.36
N ASN A 16 -19.12 40.69 -8.35
CA ASN A 16 -17.82 40.03 -8.41
C ASN A 16 -17.22 39.75 -7.02
N LEU A 17 -17.90 40.08 -5.93
CA LEU A 17 -17.40 39.96 -4.55
C LEU A 17 -17.88 38.71 -3.79
N THR A 18 -18.61 37.79 -4.45
CA THR A 18 -19.11 36.54 -3.81
C THR A 18 -19.00 35.29 -4.67
N MET A 19 -18.10 35.26 -5.65
CA MET A 19 -17.65 34.01 -6.27
C MET A 19 -16.29 33.64 -5.68
N THR A 20 -16.28 33.10 -4.46
CA THR A 20 -15.10 32.32 -4.01
C THR A 20 -14.96 31.20 -5.02
N THR A 21 -13.92 31.27 -5.84
CA THR A 21 -13.65 30.29 -6.89
C THR A 21 -13.60 28.91 -6.25
N ASP A 22 -14.11 27.88 -6.92
CA ASP A 22 -14.18 26.54 -6.33
C ASP A 22 -12.79 26.01 -5.94
N VAL A 23 -11.75 26.55 -6.58
CA VAL A 23 -10.33 26.40 -6.24
C VAL A 23 -9.99 26.91 -4.85
N GLU A 24 -10.44 28.11 -4.48
CA GLU A 24 -10.12 28.72 -3.18
C GLU A 24 -10.76 27.94 -2.03
N LYS A 25 -11.99 27.46 -2.24
CA LYS A 25 -12.67 26.58 -1.28
C LYS A 25 -11.92 25.26 -1.12
N LEU A 26 -11.52 24.63 -2.23
CA LEU A 26 -10.72 23.41 -2.23
C LEU A 26 -9.36 23.59 -1.54
N ALA A 27 -8.68 24.70 -1.80
CA ALA A 27 -7.39 25.02 -1.18
C ALA A 27 -7.53 25.18 0.34
N LEU A 28 -8.59 25.85 0.81
CA LEU A 28 -8.89 26.02 2.23
C LEU A 28 -9.23 24.69 2.92
N ASP A 29 -9.99 23.82 2.25
CA ASP A 29 -10.33 22.49 2.76
C ASP A 29 -9.08 21.62 2.94
N TRP A 30 -8.20 21.60 1.93
CA TRP A 30 -6.92 20.91 2.01
C TRP A 30 -5.98 21.53 3.06
N GLN A 31 -5.98 22.85 3.22
CA GLN A 31 -5.18 23.51 4.26
C GLN A 31 -5.59 23.08 5.67
N LYS A 32 -6.90 23.05 5.96
CA LYS A 32 -7.44 22.56 7.24
C LYS A 32 -7.09 21.09 7.46
N ARG A 33 -7.25 20.25 6.43
CA ARG A 33 -6.98 18.81 6.51
C ARG A 33 -5.50 18.52 6.75
N LEU A 34 -4.59 19.16 6.00
CA LEU A 34 -3.15 18.97 6.14
C LEU A 34 -2.61 19.47 7.49
N ALA A 35 -3.24 20.48 8.09
CA ALA A 35 -2.89 20.94 9.44
C ALA A 35 -3.17 19.86 10.51
N VAL A 36 -4.20 19.03 10.31
CA VAL A 36 -4.55 17.92 11.22
C VAL A 36 -3.76 16.65 10.89
N GLU A 37 -3.63 16.30 9.61
CA GLU A 37 -3.01 15.04 9.19
C GLU A 37 -1.47 15.07 9.21
N CYS A 38 -0.84 16.26 9.19
CA CYS A 38 0.61 16.43 9.15
C CYS A 38 1.07 17.57 10.07
N PRO A 39 0.97 17.40 11.41
CA PRO A 39 1.43 18.41 12.36
C PRO A 39 2.96 18.61 12.28
N ASP A 40 3.70 17.55 11.95
CA ASP A 40 5.17 17.53 11.91
C ASP A 40 5.78 18.26 10.71
N GLN A 41 4.96 18.64 9.72
CA GLN A 41 5.42 19.35 8.53
C GLN A 41 5.33 20.87 8.72
N ASN A 42 6.34 21.59 8.22
CA ASN A 42 6.35 23.05 8.26
C ASN A 42 5.23 23.64 7.38
N GLU A 43 4.78 24.85 7.70
CA GLU A 43 3.71 25.52 6.96
C GLU A 43 4.04 25.72 5.48
N ALA A 44 5.30 26.02 5.15
CA ALA A 44 5.78 26.08 3.77
C ALA A 44 5.64 24.73 3.04
N ALA A 45 5.95 23.61 3.71
CA ALA A 45 5.81 22.27 3.12
C ALA A 45 4.34 21.92 2.87
N ARG A 46 3.43 22.29 3.78
CA ARG A 46 1.99 22.11 3.59
C ARG A 46 1.48 22.93 2.40
N GLN A 47 1.94 24.18 2.24
CA GLN A 47 1.60 25.01 1.08
C GLN A 47 2.12 24.41 -0.23
N SER A 48 3.34 23.88 -0.26
CA SER A 48 3.88 23.20 -1.44
C SER A 48 3.06 21.98 -1.85
N ILE A 49 2.56 21.20 -0.88
CA ILE A 49 1.69 20.04 -1.14
C ILE A 49 0.35 20.50 -1.73
N ILE A 50 -0.24 21.57 -1.22
CA ILE A 50 -1.50 22.12 -1.74
C ILE A 50 -1.32 22.58 -3.20
N LEU A 51 -0.25 23.33 -3.49
CA LEU A 51 0.07 23.76 -4.85
C LEU A 51 0.28 22.57 -5.79
N TRP A 52 0.93 21.50 -5.33
CA TRP A 52 1.11 20.27 -6.10
C TRP A 52 -0.21 19.53 -6.35
N LEU A 53 -1.10 19.43 -5.37
CA LEU A 53 -2.41 18.77 -5.52
C LEU A 53 -3.31 19.52 -6.51
N LEU A 54 -3.33 20.85 -6.43
CA LEU A 54 -4.10 21.71 -7.32
C LEU A 54 -3.49 21.79 -8.73
N GLY A 55 -2.17 21.66 -8.84
CA GLY A 55 -1.43 21.76 -10.09
C GLY A 55 -1.32 23.21 -10.61
N SER A 56 -0.62 23.35 -11.73
CA SER A 56 -0.24 24.63 -12.34
C SER A 56 -1.39 25.39 -13.01
N ASP A 57 -2.47 24.69 -13.39
CA ASP A 57 -3.64 25.26 -14.06
C ASP A 57 -4.86 25.34 -13.11
N SER A 58 -4.77 26.18 -12.09
CA SER A 58 -5.86 26.41 -11.13
C SER A 58 -7.16 26.90 -11.81
N LYS A 59 -7.08 27.57 -12.95
CA LYS A 59 -8.25 28.08 -13.69
C LYS A 59 -9.09 27.01 -14.38
N ARG A 60 -8.64 25.74 -14.41
CA ARG A 60 -9.39 24.64 -15.04
C ARG A 60 -10.57 24.17 -14.20
N PHE A 61 -10.50 24.32 -12.88
CA PHE A 61 -11.56 23.85 -11.99
C PHE A 61 -12.84 24.66 -12.13
N ASP A 62 -12.73 25.95 -12.48
CA ASP A 62 -13.89 26.83 -12.72
C ASP A 62 -14.65 26.48 -14.01
N LEU A 63 -14.07 25.63 -14.87
CA LEU A 63 -14.67 25.17 -16.13
C LEU A 63 -15.27 23.77 -16.03
N TYR A 64 -15.08 23.06 -14.91
CA TYR A 64 -15.51 21.67 -14.75
C TYR A 64 -16.99 21.56 -14.40
N ASN A 65 -17.64 20.57 -14.99
CA ASN A 65 -18.96 20.14 -14.55
C ASN A 65 -18.85 19.49 -13.13
N PRO A 66 -19.86 19.59 -12.24
CA PRO A 66 -19.88 18.90 -10.95
C PRO A 66 -19.35 17.46 -10.92
N LYS A 67 -19.61 16.65 -11.97
CA LYS A 67 -19.06 15.29 -12.08
C LYS A 67 -17.55 15.26 -12.30
N GLU A 68 -17.03 16.15 -13.15
CA GLU A 68 -15.60 16.28 -13.44
C GLU A 68 -14.85 16.86 -12.23
N LEU A 69 -15.50 17.76 -11.49
CA LEU A 69 -14.97 18.29 -10.23
C LEU A 69 -14.83 17.17 -9.17
N ASP A 70 -15.80 16.26 -9.09
CA ASP A 70 -15.72 15.11 -8.18
C ASP A 70 -14.58 14.15 -8.56
N ILE A 71 -14.44 13.85 -9.86
CA ILE A 71 -13.31 13.06 -10.38
C ILE A 71 -11.97 13.73 -10.03
N ALA A 72 -11.88 15.05 -10.17
CA ALA A 72 -10.67 15.79 -9.84
C ALA A 72 -10.36 15.74 -8.33
N LYS A 73 -11.37 15.84 -7.46
CA LYS A 73 -11.21 15.67 -6.00
C LYS A 73 -10.72 14.27 -5.65
N GLN A 74 -11.29 13.23 -6.27
CA GLN A 74 -10.85 11.84 -6.06
C GLN A 74 -9.41 11.63 -6.52
N ALA A 75 -9.02 12.20 -7.66
CA ALA A 75 -7.65 12.14 -8.16
C ALA A 75 -6.66 12.83 -7.19
N MET A 76 -7.04 13.98 -6.60
CA MET A 76 -6.24 14.65 -5.56
C MET A 76 -6.09 13.78 -4.31
N GLU A 77 -7.17 13.16 -3.85
CA GLU A 77 -7.13 12.27 -2.69
C GLU A 77 -6.24 11.04 -2.94
N TYR A 78 -6.32 10.49 -4.15
CA TYR A 78 -5.44 9.39 -4.57
C TYR A 78 -3.96 9.79 -4.53
N ARG A 79 -3.61 10.96 -5.10
CA ARG A 79 -2.25 11.52 -5.06
C ARG A 79 -1.76 11.75 -3.63
N TRP A 80 -2.61 12.34 -2.79
CA TRP A 80 -2.31 12.57 -1.38
C TRP A 80 -2.02 11.25 -0.65
N ARG A 81 -2.86 10.23 -0.86
CA ARG A 81 -2.70 8.91 -0.25
C ARG A 81 -1.38 8.27 -0.64
N ILE A 82 -1.01 8.32 -1.92
CA ILE A 82 0.29 7.83 -2.40
C ILE A 82 1.44 8.54 -1.67
N LEU A 83 1.43 9.88 -1.67
CA LEU A 83 2.46 10.69 -1.04
C LEU A 83 2.60 10.35 0.45
N ARG A 84 1.50 10.38 1.20
CA ARG A 84 1.48 10.14 2.65
C ARG A 84 1.94 8.73 3.02
N GLN A 85 1.48 7.70 2.31
CA GLN A 85 1.78 6.31 2.65
C GLN A 85 3.22 5.91 2.29
N ARG A 86 3.75 6.40 1.17
CA ARG A 86 4.96 5.81 0.56
C ARG A 86 6.17 6.72 0.45
N TYR A 87 6.00 8.04 0.58
CA TYR A 87 7.06 9.00 0.22
C TYR A 87 7.27 10.13 1.22
N LEU A 88 6.23 10.58 1.92
CA LEU A 88 6.30 11.72 2.84
C LEU A 88 7.25 11.43 4.02
N GLY A 89 8.22 12.31 4.26
CA GLY A 89 9.18 12.19 5.36
C GLY A 89 10.28 11.15 5.16
N LEU A 90 10.29 10.41 4.04
CA LEU A 90 11.32 9.41 3.75
C LEU A 90 12.52 10.00 3.02
N GLY A 91 13.70 9.39 3.24
CA GLY A 91 14.90 9.71 2.46
C GLY A 91 14.78 9.21 1.02
N ARG A 92 15.41 9.94 0.07
CA ARG A 92 15.36 9.68 -1.38
C ARG A 92 15.58 8.22 -1.75
N GLU A 93 16.56 7.55 -1.15
CA GLU A 93 16.87 6.15 -1.46
C GLU A 93 15.74 5.19 -1.05
N ARG A 94 15.12 5.40 0.11
CA ARG A 94 14.00 4.57 0.58
C ARG A 94 12.76 4.83 -0.27
N ALA A 95 12.48 6.10 -0.56
CA ALA A 95 11.39 6.52 -1.43
C ALA A 95 11.55 5.91 -2.84
N TYR A 96 12.75 5.95 -3.42
CA TYR A 96 13.03 5.33 -4.71
C TYR A 96 12.85 3.80 -4.69
N ARG A 97 13.32 3.12 -3.63
CA ARG A 97 13.09 1.67 -3.46
C ARG A 97 11.60 1.34 -3.39
N ASN A 98 10.80 2.15 -2.69
CA ASN A 98 9.34 1.96 -2.62
C ASN A 98 8.70 2.07 -4.01
N LEU A 99 9.05 3.10 -4.77
CA LEU A 99 8.56 3.30 -6.14
C LEU A 99 8.91 2.10 -7.03
N ILE A 100 10.19 1.72 -7.06
CA ILE A 100 10.70 0.65 -7.91
C ILE A 100 10.09 -0.69 -7.53
N THR A 101 9.94 -0.99 -6.24
CA THR A 101 9.29 -2.23 -5.78
C THR A 101 7.82 -2.25 -6.17
N ARG A 102 7.11 -1.12 -6.03
CA ARG A 102 5.70 -1.03 -6.42
C ARG A 102 5.51 -1.18 -7.93
N LEU A 103 6.26 -0.44 -8.73
CA LEU A 103 6.16 -0.51 -10.19
C LEU A 103 6.64 -1.85 -10.74
N GLY A 104 7.66 -2.44 -10.12
CA GLY A 104 8.12 -3.81 -10.41
C GLY A 104 7.03 -4.83 -10.16
N SER A 105 6.33 -4.74 -9.01
CA SER A 105 5.20 -5.64 -8.70
C SER A 105 4.13 -5.64 -9.79
N LEU A 106 3.79 -4.46 -10.33
CA LEU A 106 2.78 -4.29 -11.38
C LEU A 106 3.18 -4.92 -12.71
N VAL A 107 4.47 -4.87 -13.05
CA VAL A 107 4.99 -5.54 -14.24
C VAL A 107 5.01 -7.06 -14.00
N THR A 108 5.31 -7.51 -12.79
CA THR A 108 5.37 -8.95 -12.46
C THR A 108 4.02 -9.61 -12.19
N LEU A 109 2.94 -8.85 -11.94
CA LEU A 109 1.59 -9.37 -11.70
C LEU A 109 0.98 -10.08 -12.93
N ARG A 110 1.65 -10.05 -14.08
CA ARG A 110 1.22 -10.80 -15.27
C ARG A 110 1.76 -12.23 -15.22
N ASN A 111 0.86 -13.21 -15.30
CA ASN A 111 1.16 -14.64 -15.15
C ASN A 111 2.39 -15.12 -15.97
N LYS A 112 2.57 -14.68 -17.22
CA LYS A 112 3.75 -15.08 -18.01
C LYS A 112 5.04 -14.36 -17.59
N ILE A 113 4.97 -13.11 -17.14
CA ILE A 113 6.12 -12.38 -16.59
C ILE A 113 6.50 -12.95 -15.23
N GLN A 114 5.53 -13.25 -14.37
CA GLN A 114 5.73 -13.90 -13.08
C GLN A 114 6.45 -15.25 -13.23
N THR A 115 5.94 -16.09 -14.14
CA THR A 115 6.54 -17.40 -14.45
C THR A 115 7.95 -17.25 -15.00
N TRP A 116 8.22 -16.19 -15.76
CA TRP A 116 9.55 -15.90 -16.29
C TRP A 116 10.53 -15.41 -15.21
N VAL A 117 10.08 -14.54 -14.31
CA VAL A 117 10.87 -14.00 -13.20
C VAL A 117 11.16 -15.07 -12.15
N SER A 118 10.24 -16.00 -11.89
CA SER A 118 10.44 -17.09 -10.93
C SER A 118 11.49 -18.11 -11.36
N LEU A 119 11.91 -18.11 -12.63
CA LEU A 119 12.89 -19.05 -13.17
C LEU A 119 14.35 -18.72 -12.80
N SER A 120 14.70 -17.47 -12.47
CA SER A 120 16.03 -17.15 -11.92
C SER A 120 16.13 -15.77 -11.25
N ARG A 121 17.07 -15.61 -10.31
CA ARG A 121 17.40 -14.32 -9.68
C ARG A 121 17.96 -13.30 -10.67
N ASP A 122 18.70 -13.74 -11.68
CA ASP A 122 19.23 -12.85 -12.73
C ASP A 122 18.11 -12.28 -13.62
N ARG A 123 17.04 -13.05 -13.85
CA ARG A 123 15.85 -12.58 -14.57
C ARG A 123 15.08 -11.55 -13.75
N GLN A 124 14.97 -11.74 -12.45
CA GLN A 124 14.39 -10.74 -11.55
C GLN A 124 15.20 -9.43 -11.58
N ARG A 125 16.53 -9.50 -11.47
CA ARG A 125 17.40 -8.31 -11.56
C ARG A 125 17.19 -7.58 -12.89
N SER A 126 17.10 -8.32 -13.99
CA SER A 126 16.90 -7.72 -15.30
C SER A 126 15.55 -7.02 -15.48
N VAL A 127 14.44 -7.51 -14.92
CA VAL A 127 13.16 -6.76 -14.97
C VAL A 127 13.30 -5.42 -14.29
N MET A 128 14.00 -5.39 -13.16
CA MET A 128 14.22 -4.15 -12.42
C MET A 128 15.11 -3.18 -13.20
N ASP A 129 16.15 -3.67 -13.86
CA ASP A 129 17.02 -2.84 -14.71
C ASP A 129 16.23 -2.23 -15.88
N VAL A 130 15.40 -3.03 -16.57
CA VAL A 130 14.54 -2.53 -17.66
C VAL A 130 13.52 -1.52 -17.13
N LEU A 131 12.95 -1.75 -15.95
CA LEU A 131 12.02 -0.82 -15.34
C LEU A 131 12.69 0.53 -15.03
N GLN A 132 13.92 0.51 -14.51
CA GLN A 132 14.67 1.74 -14.24
C GLN A 132 14.91 2.55 -15.51
N GLU A 133 15.31 1.88 -16.59
CA GLU A 133 15.51 2.50 -17.90
C GLU A 133 14.21 3.10 -18.46
N VAL A 134 13.09 2.39 -18.34
CA VAL A 134 11.77 2.88 -18.77
C VAL A 134 11.37 4.13 -17.98
N LEU A 135 11.59 4.15 -16.66
CA LEU A 135 11.29 5.31 -15.83
C LEU A 135 12.21 6.49 -16.16
N GLN A 136 13.48 6.23 -16.46
CA GLN A 136 14.42 7.25 -16.89
C GLN A 136 14.02 7.84 -18.26
N GLU A 137 13.63 7.00 -19.22
CA GLU A 137 13.10 7.46 -20.52
C GLU A 137 11.82 8.29 -20.32
N LEU A 138 10.93 7.89 -19.42
CA LEU A 138 9.72 8.65 -19.08
C LEU A 138 10.05 10.03 -18.51
N LEU A 139 10.97 10.11 -17.54
CA LEU A 139 11.37 11.39 -16.94
C LEU A 139 12.08 12.30 -17.95
N GLN A 140 12.80 11.75 -18.92
CA GLN A 140 13.56 12.52 -19.90
C GLN A 140 12.75 12.93 -21.13
N ASN A 141 11.83 12.09 -21.61
CA ASN A 141 11.20 12.26 -22.92
C ASN A 141 9.70 12.58 -22.85
N ASP A 142 9.05 12.39 -21.69
CA ASP A 142 7.62 12.68 -21.55
C ASP A 142 7.38 14.14 -21.15
N SER A 143 6.68 14.89 -22.02
CA SER A 143 6.43 16.31 -21.81
C SER A 143 5.58 16.61 -20.58
N GLN A 144 4.64 15.73 -20.22
CA GLN A 144 3.80 15.92 -19.02
C GLN A 144 4.63 15.75 -17.76
N MET A 145 5.52 14.74 -17.74
CA MET A 145 6.42 14.53 -16.61
C MET A 145 7.46 15.64 -16.48
N GLN A 146 8.02 16.12 -17.59
CA GLN A 146 8.94 17.27 -17.56
C GLN A 146 8.26 18.53 -17.02
N GLN A 147 7.01 18.78 -17.43
CA GLN A 147 6.22 19.91 -16.91
C GLN A 147 5.97 19.76 -15.40
N GLN A 148 5.58 18.57 -14.95
CA GLN A 148 5.40 18.27 -13.52
C GLN A 148 6.69 18.46 -12.72
N MET A 149 7.84 18.03 -13.24
CA MET A 149 9.15 18.27 -12.59
C MET A 149 9.46 19.77 -12.47
N ALA A 150 9.20 20.53 -13.54
CA ALA A 150 9.42 21.98 -13.56
C ALA A 150 8.49 22.70 -12.57
N ASP A 151 7.25 22.23 -12.42
CA ASP A 151 6.28 22.83 -11.51
C ASP A 151 6.56 22.47 -10.04
N ILE A 152 6.94 21.22 -9.75
CA ILE A 152 7.39 20.81 -8.41
C ILE A 152 8.62 21.64 -7.96
N ALA A 153 9.54 21.91 -8.88
CA ALA A 153 10.71 22.76 -8.61
C ALA A 153 10.35 24.21 -8.27
N LYS A 154 9.17 24.71 -8.69
CA LYS A 154 8.66 26.02 -8.28
C LYS A 154 7.94 25.97 -6.94
N TYR A 155 7.30 24.84 -6.61
CA TYR A 155 6.48 24.71 -5.40
C TYR A 155 7.29 24.56 -4.12
N THR A 156 8.49 23.96 -4.17
CA THR A 156 9.30 23.73 -2.98
C THR A 156 10.79 23.90 -3.23
N THR A 157 11.49 24.49 -2.25
CA THR A 157 12.96 24.52 -2.19
C THR A 157 13.54 23.35 -1.41
N ASP A 158 12.70 22.61 -0.65
CA ASP A 158 13.13 21.40 0.06
C ASP A 158 13.24 20.22 -0.91
N ARG A 159 14.47 19.76 -1.10
CA ARG A 159 14.80 18.66 -1.99
C ARG A 159 14.16 17.34 -1.58
N ARG A 160 13.98 17.07 -0.27
CA ARG A 160 13.36 15.83 0.21
C ARG A 160 11.88 15.78 -0.12
N LEU A 161 11.18 16.89 0.14
CA LEU A 161 9.78 17.03 -0.23
C LEU A 161 9.62 16.97 -1.76
N GLY A 162 10.47 17.67 -2.51
CA GLY A 162 10.48 17.66 -3.97
C GLY A 162 10.63 16.26 -4.56
N ASP A 163 11.57 15.45 -4.05
CA ASP A 163 11.74 14.06 -4.45
C ASP A 163 10.48 13.22 -4.17
N GLY A 164 9.86 13.41 -2.99
CA GLY A 164 8.64 12.70 -2.61
C GLY A 164 7.43 13.04 -3.48
N LEU A 165 7.25 14.33 -3.81
CA LEU A 165 6.19 14.80 -4.72
C LEU A 165 6.40 14.24 -6.14
N LEU A 166 7.65 14.20 -6.61
CA LEU A 166 7.98 13.65 -7.92
C LEU A 166 7.70 12.15 -7.98
N PHE A 167 8.10 11.37 -6.97
CA PHE A 167 7.84 9.94 -6.94
C PHE A 167 6.35 9.61 -6.84
N ALA A 168 5.58 10.37 -6.06
CA ALA A 168 4.12 10.21 -6.00
C ALA A 168 3.47 10.51 -7.36
N SER A 169 3.91 11.56 -8.05
CA SER A 169 3.44 11.93 -9.38
C SER A 169 3.78 10.87 -10.42
N LEU A 170 5.00 10.34 -10.37
CA LEU A 170 5.48 9.30 -11.28
C LEU A 170 4.73 7.98 -11.07
N GLU A 171 4.45 7.59 -9.83
CA GLU A 171 3.65 6.40 -9.52
C GLU A 171 2.22 6.53 -10.08
N GLU A 172 1.55 7.65 -9.81
CA GLU A 172 0.21 7.93 -10.36
C GLU A 172 0.22 7.91 -11.90
N TYR A 173 1.21 8.56 -12.52
CA TYR A 173 1.31 8.63 -13.98
C TYR A 173 1.53 7.25 -14.61
N CYS A 174 2.40 6.41 -14.02
CA CYS A 174 2.66 5.06 -14.47
C CYS A 174 1.42 4.14 -14.38
N LEU A 175 0.54 4.43 -13.41
CA LEU A 175 -0.70 3.70 -13.15
C LEU A 175 -1.87 4.16 -14.02
N ARG A 176 -1.75 5.26 -14.76
CA ARG A 176 -2.83 5.75 -15.61
C ARG A 176 -3.22 4.69 -16.66
N PRO A 177 -4.50 4.40 -16.83
CA PRO A 177 -4.95 3.41 -17.78
C PRO A 177 -4.81 3.93 -19.22
N VAL A 178 -4.18 3.14 -20.08
CA VAL A 178 -4.16 3.29 -21.52
C VAL A 178 -4.68 1.99 -22.10
N ARG A 179 -5.86 2.03 -22.73
CA ARG A 179 -6.54 0.84 -23.27
C ARG A 179 -6.66 -0.29 -22.23
N ASN A 180 -7.19 0.05 -21.05
CA ASN A 180 -7.43 -0.86 -19.92
C ASN A 180 -6.18 -1.48 -19.27
N GLN A 181 -4.98 -0.95 -19.55
CA GLN A 181 -3.74 -1.40 -18.94
C GLN A 181 -2.94 -0.20 -18.38
N PRO A 182 -2.15 -0.36 -17.31
CA PRO A 182 -1.28 0.72 -16.83
C PRO A 182 -0.33 1.19 -17.94
N LEU A 183 -0.16 2.51 -18.09
CA LEU A 183 0.76 3.13 -19.04
C LEU A 183 2.15 2.48 -18.97
N LEU A 184 2.60 2.15 -17.75
CA LEU A 184 3.87 1.49 -17.52
C LEU A 184 4.01 0.18 -18.30
N ALA A 185 2.97 -0.65 -18.38
CA ALA A 185 3.01 -1.92 -19.10
C ALA A 185 3.30 -1.69 -20.58
N TYR A 186 2.58 -0.76 -21.21
CA TYR A 186 2.79 -0.40 -22.61
C TYR A 186 4.21 0.14 -22.87
N ARG A 187 4.70 1.02 -22.00
CA ARG A 187 6.05 1.60 -22.10
C ARG A 187 7.13 0.53 -21.93
N PHE A 188 6.94 -0.39 -20.98
CA PHE A 188 7.83 -1.51 -20.75
C PHE A 188 7.94 -2.42 -21.98
N VAL A 189 6.81 -2.81 -22.58
CA VAL A 189 6.80 -3.62 -23.82
C VAL A 189 7.47 -2.89 -24.97
N ASN A 190 7.18 -1.61 -25.14
CA ASN A 190 7.76 -0.81 -26.22
C ASN A 190 9.27 -0.64 -26.07
N TYR A 191 9.75 -0.42 -24.85
CA TYR A 191 11.18 -0.36 -24.56
C TYR A 191 11.84 -1.68 -24.97
N LEU A 192 11.31 -2.82 -24.50
CA LEU A 192 11.82 -4.14 -24.86
C LEU A 192 11.86 -4.39 -26.38
N ARG A 193 10.83 -3.94 -27.12
CA ARG A 193 10.79 -4.04 -28.60
C ARG A 193 11.84 -3.17 -29.29
N ARG A 194 12.15 -2.00 -28.73
CA ARG A 194 13.15 -1.07 -29.27
C ARG A 194 14.57 -1.57 -29.02
N THR A 195 14.86 -2.01 -27.80
CA THR A 195 16.22 -2.44 -27.40
C THR A 195 16.67 -3.70 -28.15
N GLN A 196 15.76 -4.58 -28.57
CA GLN A 196 16.10 -5.72 -29.44
C GLN A 196 16.43 -5.32 -30.89
N ARG A 197 15.94 -4.19 -31.40
CA ARG A 197 16.22 -3.73 -32.76
C ARG A 197 17.54 -2.95 -32.87
N GLY A 198 18.03 -2.40 -31.76
CA GLY A 198 19.23 -1.55 -31.69
C GLY A 198 20.35 -2.17 -30.87
N GLY A 199 20.69 -3.44 -31.13
CA GLY A 199 21.62 -4.24 -30.32
C GLY A 199 22.89 -3.51 -29.89
N LEU A 200 22.98 -3.20 -28.60
CA LEU A 200 24.21 -2.79 -27.89
C LEU A 200 24.10 -2.88 -26.35
N THR A 201 22.91 -3.08 -25.77
CA THR A 201 22.75 -3.40 -24.35
C THR A 201 22.07 -4.75 -24.16
N GLN A 202 22.72 -5.63 -23.39
CA GLN A 202 22.23 -6.99 -23.10
C GLN A 202 20.96 -6.93 -22.25
N VAL A 203 19.79 -6.92 -22.90
CA VAL A 203 18.49 -7.12 -22.25
C VAL A 203 18.01 -8.54 -22.58
N PRO A 204 17.52 -9.34 -21.60
CA PRO A 204 17.33 -10.78 -21.77
C PRO A 204 16.29 -11.16 -22.82
N GLY A 205 16.67 -12.19 -23.58
CA GLY A 205 15.82 -13.27 -24.04
C GLY A 205 14.66 -12.88 -24.94
N ARG A 206 14.78 -13.20 -26.23
CA ARG A 206 13.70 -13.29 -27.23
C ARG A 206 12.36 -13.82 -26.66
N ASP A 207 12.43 -14.70 -25.67
CA ASP A 207 11.30 -15.29 -24.93
C ASP A 207 10.49 -14.28 -24.11
N LEU A 208 11.10 -13.34 -23.38
CA LEU A 208 10.37 -12.34 -22.58
C LEU A 208 9.52 -11.45 -23.49
N VAL A 209 10.09 -10.99 -24.60
CA VAL A 209 9.38 -10.14 -25.57
C VAL A 209 8.24 -10.88 -26.25
N ARG A 210 8.42 -12.17 -26.57
CA ARG A 210 7.34 -13.02 -27.12
C ARG A 210 6.20 -13.19 -26.11
N LEU A 211 6.52 -13.57 -24.88
CA LEU A 211 5.53 -13.78 -23.80
C LEU A 211 4.74 -12.50 -23.50
N VAL A 212 5.44 -11.37 -23.39
CA VAL A 212 4.86 -10.06 -23.08
C VAL A 212 4.10 -9.47 -24.28
N SER A 213 4.58 -9.68 -25.51
CA SER A 213 3.87 -9.21 -26.71
C SER A 213 2.64 -10.05 -27.04
N GLU A 214 2.67 -11.36 -26.80
CA GLU A 214 1.49 -12.22 -26.93
C GLU A 214 0.42 -11.77 -25.93
N GLU A 215 0.74 -11.53 -24.66
CA GLU A 215 -0.25 -11.05 -23.67
C GLU A 215 -0.87 -9.68 -24.00
N VAL A 216 -0.09 -8.74 -24.53
CA VAL A 216 -0.63 -7.41 -24.90
C VAL A 216 -1.51 -7.47 -26.15
N LEU A 217 -1.37 -8.51 -26.99
CA LEU A 217 -2.15 -8.69 -28.21
C LEU A 217 -3.33 -9.67 -28.04
N THR A 218 -3.31 -10.58 -27.05
CA THR A 218 -4.36 -11.58 -26.83
C THR A 218 -5.50 -11.12 -25.93
N ASP A 219 -5.38 -9.98 -25.24
CA ASP A 219 -6.40 -9.47 -24.31
C ASP A 219 -7.55 -8.72 -25.04
N ASP A 220 -7.61 -8.78 -26.37
CA ASP A 220 -8.67 -8.18 -27.21
C ASP A 220 -9.95 -9.05 -27.28
N SER A 221 -10.00 -10.21 -26.63
CA SER A 221 -11.19 -11.09 -26.60
C SER A 221 -11.89 -11.10 -25.22
N ASP A 222 -13.10 -10.54 -25.24
CA ASP A 222 -14.25 -10.78 -24.35
C ASP A 222 -14.35 -10.18 -22.94
N ASN A 223 -13.38 -9.39 -22.46
CA ASN A 223 -13.61 -8.53 -21.28
C ASN A 223 -13.63 -7.05 -21.65
N ARG A 224 -14.61 -6.68 -22.48
CA ARG A 224 -14.95 -5.27 -22.76
C ARG A 224 -15.66 -4.64 -21.56
N VAL A 225 -14.93 -4.46 -20.47
CA VAL A 225 -15.35 -3.53 -19.43
C VAL A 225 -14.85 -2.14 -19.86
N ASN A 226 -15.79 -1.23 -20.12
CA ASN A 226 -15.49 0.19 -20.25
C ASN A 226 -14.99 0.68 -18.87
N LEU A 227 -13.67 0.64 -18.64
CA LEU A 227 -13.02 1.02 -17.38
C LEU A 227 -12.93 2.55 -17.15
N VAL A 228 -13.88 3.30 -17.73
CA VAL A 228 -14.16 4.69 -17.35
C VAL A 228 -15.23 4.75 -16.26
N ASP A 229 -15.91 3.63 -15.98
CA ASP A 229 -16.85 3.53 -14.86
C ASP A 229 -16.11 3.23 -13.54
N SER A 230 -16.25 4.13 -12.57
CA SER A 230 -15.66 4.06 -11.22
C SER A 230 -15.95 2.74 -10.48
N GLN A 231 -17.00 2.03 -10.89
CA GLN A 231 -17.40 0.73 -10.36
C GLN A 231 -16.45 -0.40 -10.77
N ALA A 232 -15.94 -0.38 -12.00
CA ALA A 232 -14.95 -1.36 -12.45
C ALA A 232 -13.56 -1.11 -11.82
N ILE A 233 -13.26 0.14 -11.45
CA ILE A 233 -12.07 0.47 -10.65
C ILE A 233 -12.20 -0.06 -9.22
N ALA A 234 -13.39 0.08 -8.61
CA ALA A 234 -13.66 -0.49 -7.28
C ALA A 234 -13.58 -2.03 -7.30
N GLU A 235 -14.18 -2.68 -8.30
CA GLU A 235 -14.12 -4.13 -8.47
C GLU A 235 -12.69 -4.63 -8.71
N TYR A 236 -11.88 -3.91 -9.49
CA TYR A 236 -10.46 -4.22 -9.69
C TYR A 236 -9.65 -4.02 -8.40
N GLN A 237 -9.93 -2.97 -7.63
CA GLN A 237 -9.29 -2.73 -6.33
C GLN A 237 -9.65 -3.78 -5.30
N GLU A 238 -10.91 -4.20 -5.25
CA GLU A 238 -11.36 -5.31 -4.41
C GLU A 238 -10.70 -6.62 -4.83
N ALA A 239 -10.64 -6.92 -6.13
CA ALA A 239 -9.95 -8.09 -6.64
C ALA A 239 -8.45 -8.10 -6.28
N GLN A 240 -7.78 -6.95 -6.36
CA GLN A 240 -6.37 -6.80 -6.00
C GLN A 240 -6.15 -6.97 -4.49
N GLN A 241 -6.99 -6.39 -3.64
CA GLN A 241 -6.90 -6.59 -2.19
C GLN A 241 -7.11 -8.06 -1.81
N LEU A 242 -8.05 -8.72 -2.51
CA LEU A 242 -8.37 -10.12 -2.28
C LEU A 242 -7.19 -11.02 -2.71
N GLU A 243 -6.52 -10.70 -3.81
CA GLU A 243 -5.31 -11.38 -4.27
C GLU A 243 -4.12 -11.17 -3.32
N GLU A 244 -3.90 -9.94 -2.83
CA GLU A 244 -2.85 -9.63 -1.85
C GLU A 244 -3.09 -10.38 -0.53
N GLN A 245 -4.34 -10.40 -0.04
CA GLN A 245 -4.71 -11.19 1.13
C GLN A 245 -4.51 -12.69 0.91
N GLN A 246 -4.81 -13.20 -0.30
CA GLN A 246 -4.53 -14.59 -0.64
C GLN A 246 -3.03 -14.90 -0.65
N GLY A 247 -2.21 -14.02 -1.22
CA GLY A 247 -0.74 -14.15 -1.22
C GLY A 247 -0.14 -14.13 0.18
N LEU A 248 -0.62 -13.22 1.05
CA LEU A 248 -0.24 -13.18 2.46
C LEU A 248 -0.67 -14.46 3.19
N ARG A 249 -1.90 -14.94 2.96
CA ARG A 249 -2.40 -16.19 3.54
C ARG A 249 -1.55 -17.39 3.15
N GLN A 250 -1.18 -17.52 1.88
CA GLN A 250 -0.32 -18.60 1.40
C GLN A 250 1.09 -18.51 2.00
N SER A 251 1.63 -17.30 2.14
CA SER A 251 2.94 -17.07 2.76
C SER A 251 2.93 -17.46 4.23
N VAL A 252 1.92 -17.04 4.99
CA VAL A 252 1.72 -17.44 6.40
C VAL A 252 1.56 -18.95 6.52
N GLN A 253 0.74 -19.56 5.66
CA GLN A 253 0.53 -21.00 5.66
C GLN A 253 1.85 -21.74 5.46
N LYS A 254 2.63 -21.38 4.44
CA LYS A 254 3.90 -22.05 4.12
C LYS A 254 4.90 -21.91 5.27
N GLU A 255 5.06 -20.71 5.79
CA GLU A 255 5.99 -20.43 6.90
C GLU A 255 5.58 -21.14 8.19
N PHE A 256 4.27 -21.28 8.43
CA PHE A 256 3.77 -22.04 9.57
C PHE A 256 3.93 -23.55 9.35
N GLU A 257 3.72 -24.07 8.13
CA GLU A 257 4.01 -25.46 7.77
C GLU A 257 5.49 -25.80 8.01
N ASP A 258 6.41 -24.96 7.55
CA ASP A 258 7.86 -25.13 7.76
C ASP A 258 8.18 -25.15 9.26
N TYR A 259 7.61 -24.22 10.04
CA TYR A 259 7.76 -24.20 11.49
C TYR A 259 7.21 -25.46 12.18
N LEU A 260 6.01 -25.92 11.78
CA LEU A 260 5.39 -27.14 12.32
C LEU A 260 6.23 -28.38 11.99
N GLN A 261 6.78 -28.45 10.77
CA GLN A 261 7.65 -29.54 10.34
C GLN A 261 8.87 -29.65 11.25
N GLU A 262 9.53 -28.53 11.57
CA GLU A 262 10.72 -28.49 12.41
C GLU A 262 10.44 -28.81 13.89
N ASN A 263 9.30 -28.34 14.44
CA ASN A 263 9.04 -28.39 15.88
C ASN A 263 8.11 -29.54 16.31
N LEU A 264 7.24 -30.01 15.42
CA LEU A 264 6.15 -30.94 15.71
C LEU A 264 6.11 -32.15 14.78
N GLY A 265 6.79 -32.07 13.63
CA GLY A 265 6.92 -33.16 12.66
C GLY A 265 5.85 -33.16 11.57
N THR A 266 5.95 -34.14 10.67
CA THR A 266 5.12 -34.28 9.46
C THR A 266 3.63 -34.36 9.74
N ASP A 267 3.25 -35.07 10.80
CA ASP A 267 1.84 -35.25 11.16
C ASP A 267 1.13 -33.91 11.44
N ALA A 268 1.86 -32.93 11.98
CA ALA A 268 1.31 -31.61 12.26
C ALA A 268 1.06 -30.79 10.98
N VAL A 269 1.93 -30.94 9.98
CA VAL A 269 1.78 -30.30 8.66
C VAL A 269 0.60 -30.91 7.91
N GLU A 270 0.49 -32.23 7.89
CA GLU A 270 -0.64 -32.91 7.25
C GLU A 270 -1.96 -32.60 7.95
N TRP A 271 -1.97 -32.55 9.29
CA TRP A 271 -3.12 -32.09 10.05
C TRP A 271 -3.55 -30.68 9.65
N LEU A 272 -2.59 -29.74 9.55
CA LEU A 272 -2.88 -28.35 9.18
C LEU A 272 -3.48 -28.26 7.77
N ARG A 273 -2.92 -28.97 6.79
CA ARG A 273 -3.44 -28.99 5.42
C ARG A 273 -4.86 -29.53 5.35
N LEU A 274 -5.16 -30.61 6.06
CA LEU A 274 -6.51 -31.18 6.10
C LEU A 274 -7.49 -30.28 6.86
N TYR A 275 -7.05 -29.63 7.93
CA TYR A 275 -7.84 -28.67 8.68
C TYR A 275 -8.21 -27.44 7.82
N LEU A 276 -7.26 -26.90 7.05
CA LEU A 276 -7.51 -25.78 6.13
C LEU A 276 -8.45 -26.15 4.96
N GLN A 277 -8.57 -27.44 4.63
CA GLN A 277 -9.57 -27.96 3.68
C GLN A 277 -10.97 -28.13 4.30
N GLY A 278 -11.16 -27.79 5.58
CA GLY A 278 -12.44 -27.90 6.28
C GLY A 278 -12.81 -29.31 6.72
N LYS A 279 -11.84 -30.23 6.82
CA LYS A 279 -12.11 -31.60 7.30
C LYS A 279 -12.39 -31.64 8.80
N SER A 280 -13.32 -32.50 9.21
CA SER A 280 -13.61 -32.75 10.62
C SER A 280 -12.42 -33.44 11.31
N GLN A 281 -12.34 -33.37 12.64
CA GLN A 281 -11.25 -34.06 13.37
C GLN A 281 -11.33 -35.59 13.20
N GLU A 282 -12.52 -36.13 12.95
CA GLU A 282 -12.75 -37.55 12.69
C GLU A 282 -12.24 -37.95 11.30
N ASP A 283 -12.52 -37.15 10.27
CA ASP A 283 -12.02 -37.35 8.91
C ASP A 283 -10.49 -37.26 8.87
N ILE A 284 -9.93 -36.31 9.64
CA ILE A 284 -8.48 -36.13 9.77
C ILE A 284 -7.86 -37.35 10.46
N ALA A 285 -8.48 -37.87 11.52
CA ALA A 285 -8.02 -39.07 12.22
C ALA A 285 -8.01 -40.30 11.30
N GLN A 286 -9.04 -40.48 10.49
CA GLN A 286 -9.09 -41.55 9.49
C GLN A 286 -7.99 -41.42 8.44
N LYS A 287 -7.77 -40.20 7.90
CA LYS A 287 -6.73 -39.96 6.89
C LYS A 287 -5.31 -40.10 7.42
N LEU A 288 -5.05 -39.66 8.65
CA LEU A 288 -3.75 -39.79 9.31
C LEU A 288 -3.54 -41.17 9.93
N ASN A 289 -4.53 -42.07 9.85
CA ASN A 289 -4.54 -43.39 10.48
C ASN A 289 -4.21 -43.32 12.00
N LYS A 290 -4.82 -42.37 12.70
CA LYS A 290 -4.62 -42.10 14.14
C LYS A 290 -5.94 -42.19 14.91
N GLN A 291 -5.85 -42.32 16.22
CA GLN A 291 -7.04 -42.26 17.06
C GLN A 291 -7.55 -40.82 17.16
N THR A 292 -8.87 -40.63 17.18
CA THR A 292 -9.50 -39.30 17.28
C THR A 292 -8.98 -38.50 18.47
N LYS A 293 -8.72 -39.15 19.62
CA LYS A 293 -8.14 -38.51 20.82
C LYS A 293 -6.74 -37.92 20.58
N GLU A 294 -5.93 -38.57 19.76
CA GLU A 294 -4.58 -38.10 19.42
C GLU A 294 -4.62 -36.89 18.51
N VAL A 295 -5.59 -36.86 17.58
CA VAL A 295 -5.84 -35.73 16.70
C VAL A 295 -6.31 -34.49 17.47
N TYR A 296 -7.16 -34.66 18.49
CA TYR A 296 -7.53 -33.55 19.39
C TYR A 296 -6.33 -33.00 20.17
N ARG A 297 -5.43 -33.87 20.68
CA ARG A 297 -4.18 -33.42 21.34
C ARG A 297 -3.27 -32.70 20.36
N LEU A 298 -3.18 -33.18 19.12
CA LEU A 298 -2.40 -32.56 18.06
C LEU A 298 -2.95 -31.16 17.73
N ARG A 299 -4.28 -31.02 17.63
CA ARG A 299 -4.96 -29.72 17.46
C ARG A 299 -4.60 -28.73 18.57
N GLU A 300 -4.68 -29.14 19.82
CA GLU A 300 -4.35 -28.28 20.97
C GLU A 300 -2.89 -27.83 20.91
N LYS A 301 -1.98 -28.77 20.62
CA LYS A 301 -0.55 -28.48 20.49
C LYS A 301 -0.29 -27.51 19.34
N ILE A 302 -0.87 -27.73 18.17
CA ILE A 302 -0.74 -26.83 17.01
C ILE A 302 -1.33 -25.46 17.33
N SER A 303 -2.47 -25.39 18.02
CA SER A 303 -3.10 -24.12 18.43
C SER A 303 -2.20 -23.31 19.38
N TYR A 304 -1.57 -24.00 20.34
CA TYR A 304 -0.58 -23.39 21.22
C TYR A 304 0.59 -22.80 20.42
N HIS A 305 1.14 -23.58 19.48
CA HIS A 305 2.27 -23.16 18.67
C HIS A 305 1.91 -22.01 17.72
N ALA A 306 0.71 -22.01 17.14
CA ALA A 306 0.20 -20.92 16.29
C ALA A 306 0.14 -19.60 17.07
N VAL A 307 -0.54 -19.59 18.22
CA VAL A 307 -0.85 -18.37 18.95
C VAL A 307 0.30 -17.91 19.85
N ARG A 308 0.92 -18.82 20.60
CA ARG A 308 1.88 -18.46 21.67
C ARG A 308 3.34 -18.43 21.21
N VAL A 309 3.65 -19.05 20.07
CA VAL A 309 5.02 -19.15 19.57
C VAL A 309 5.15 -18.48 18.20
N PHE A 310 4.41 -18.92 17.20
CA PHE A 310 4.54 -18.43 15.84
C PHE A 310 4.11 -16.95 15.70
N ALA A 311 2.91 -16.61 16.19
CA ALA A 311 2.37 -15.25 16.12
C ALA A 311 3.10 -14.23 17.01
N LEU A 312 3.81 -14.67 18.07
CA LEU A 312 4.39 -13.78 19.08
C LEU A 312 5.93 -13.75 19.11
N LYS A 313 6.59 -14.86 18.76
CA LYS A 313 8.05 -15.03 18.88
C LYS A 313 8.73 -15.38 17.56
N GLY A 314 8.04 -16.08 16.66
CA GLY A 314 8.59 -16.54 15.40
C GLY A 314 8.62 -15.43 14.35
N LYS A 315 7.46 -15.12 13.77
CA LYS A 315 7.32 -14.11 12.72
C LYS A 315 6.10 -13.21 13.00
N PRO A 316 6.14 -12.38 14.06
CA PRO A 316 5.01 -11.56 14.46
C PRO A 316 4.57 -10.59 13.36
N GLU A 317 5.52 -9.97 12.66
CA GLU A 317 5.24 -9.02 11.57
C GLU A 317 4.43 -9.64 10.42
N LEU A 318 4.71 -10.90 10.05
CA LEU A 318 4.01 -11.61 8.99
C LEU A 318 2.56 -11.93 9.39
N VAL A 319 2.35 -12.36 10.63
CA VAL A 319 1.02 -12.68 11.16
C VAL A 319 0.22 -11.41 11.43
N GLU A 320 0.87 -10.36 11.92
CA GLU A 320 0.27 -9.04 12.14
C GLU A 320 -0.18 -8.40 10.82
N SER A 321 0.61 -8.51 9.76
CA SER A 321 0.25 -8.05 8.42
C SER A 321 -0.92 -8.83 7.84
N TRP A 322 -0.89 -10.17 7.92
CA TRP A 322 -1.98 -11.01 7.41
C TRP A 322 -3.32 -10.77 8.13
N LEU A 323 -3.28 -10.66 9.47
CA LEU A 323 -4.49 -10.43 10.28
C LEU A 323 -4.86 -8.94 10.38
N SER A 324 -4.11 -8.04 9.74
CA SER A 324 -4.29 -6.59 9.84
C SER A 324 -4.39 -6.11 11.30
N ILE A 325 -3.49 -6.61 12.14
CA ILE A 325 -3.44 -6.34 13.59
C ILE A 325 -2.12 -5.71 14.02
N SER A 326 -1.40 -5.08 13.10
CA SER A 326 -0.18 -4.36 13.45
C SER A 326 -0.47 -3.30 14.50
N LEU A 327 0.39 -3.21 15.52
CA LEU A 327 0.20 -2.25 16.61
C LEU A 327 0.22 -0.80 16.11
N GLN A 328 1.03 -0.53 15.08
CA GLN A 328 1.27 0.82 14.56
C GLN A 328 0.17 1.32 13.63
N GLU A 329 -0.36 0.46 12.76
CA GLU A 329 -1.31 0.88 11.72
C GLU A 329 -2.75 0.50 12.07
N HIS A 330 -2.94 -0.61 12.80
CA HIS A 330 -4.26 -1.20 13.04
C HIS A 330 -4.65 -1.26 14.52
N ASN A 331 -3.85 -0.72 15.44
CA ASN A 331 -4.11 -0.76 16.89
C ASN A 331 -4.50 -2.19 17.37
N LEU A 332 -3.70 -3.20 17.01
CA LEU A 332 -3.97 -4.61 17.34
C LEU A 332 -5.29 -5.17 16.76
N GLY A 333 -5.87 -4.49 15.76
CA GLY A 333 -7.16 -4.85 15.16
C GLY A 333 -8.35 -4.59 16.08
N LEU A 334 -8.20 -3.66 17.05
CA LEU A 334 -9.25 -3.32 18.01
C LEU A 334 -10.02 -2.08 17.60
N THR A 335 -11.32 -2.08 17.84
CA THR A 335 -12.15 -0.87 17.77
C THR A 335 -11.84 0.08 18.93
N GLN A 336 -12.28 1.34 18.83
CA GLN A 336 -12.01 2.33 19.87
C GLN A 336 -12.57 1.94 21.25
N ASN A 337 -13.73 1.29 21.29
CA ASN A 337 -14.32 0.78 22.53
C ASN A 337 -13.52 -0.40 23.10
N GLN A 338 -13.11 -1.34 22.24
CA GLN A 338 -12.27 -2.47 22.66
C GLN A 338 -10.89 -2.01 23.13
N TRP A 339 -10.34 -0.92 22.57
CA TRP A 339 -9.08 -0.35 23.01
C TRP A 339 -9.16 0.24 24.43
N GLN A 340 -10.28 0.89 24.77
CA GLN A 340 -10.53 1.38 26.14
C GLN A 340 -10.65 0.21 27.12
N GLN A 341 -11.39 -0.84 26.75
CA GLN A 341 -11.50 -2.06 27.57
C GLN A 341 -10.17 -2.78 27.74
N LEU A 342 -9.32 -2.79 26.71
CA LEU A 342 -7.96 -3.31 26.82
C LEU A 342 -7.19 -2.51 27.87
N ASP A 343 -7.19 -1.18 27.77
CA ASP A 343 -6.46 -0.34 28.72
C ASP A 343 -6.93 -0.60 30.16
N GLU A 344 -8.24 -0.69 30.40
CA GLU A 344 -8.81 -1.01 31.72
C GLU A 344 -8.37 -2.39 32.26
N LYS A 345 -8.30 -3.41 31.42
CA LYS A 345 -7.94 -4.79 31.80
C LYS A 345 -6.43 -5.01 31.98
N LEU A 346 -5.59 -4.11 31.47
CA LEU A 346 -4.14 -4.25 31.53
C LEU A 346 -3.57 -3.87 32.91
N THR A 347 -2.53 -4.60 33.32
CA THR A 347 -1.72 -4.24 34.49
C THR A 347 -0.97 -2.92 34.23
N PRO A 348 -0.59 -2.16 35.28
CA PRO A 348 0.18 -0.92 35.11
C PRO A 348 1.46 -1.11 34.30
N LEU A 349 2.14 -2.24 34.52
CA LEU A 349 3.34 -2.62 33.78
C LEU A 349 3.03 -3.02 32.32
N GLY A 350 1.90 -3.70 32.08
CA GLY A 350 1.41 -4.01 30.72
C GLY A 350 1.08 -2.75 29.91
N ARG A 351 0.47 -1.73 30.54
CA ARG A 351 0.21 -0.42 29.91
C ARG A 351 1.51 0.30 29.54
N GLN A 352 2.50 0.27 30.44
CA GLN A 352 3.79 0.90 30.20
C GLN A 352 4.55 0.22 29.04
N ILE A 353 4.55 -1.11 28.99
CA ILE A 353 5.13 -1.86 27.87
C ILE A 353 4.37 -1.57 26.57
N LEU A 354 3.03 -1.52 26.59
CA LEU A 354 2.21 -1.19 25.42
C LEU A 354 2.56 0.20 24.87
N ALA A 355 2.68 1.21 25.74
CA ALA A 355 3.06 2.57 25.34
C ALA A 355 4.46 2.61 24.71
N LEU A 356 5.44 1.92 25.31
CA LEU A 356 6.80 1.87 24.78
C LEU A 356 6.90 1.10 23.45
N ARG A 357 6.11 0.04 23.28
CA ARG A 357 5.99 -0.69 22.00
C ARG A 357 5.33 0.19 20.93
N LYS A 358 4.32 0.97 21.30
CA LYS A 358 3.66 1.92 20.38
C LYS A 358 4.61 3.04 19.93
N ALA A 359 5.54 3.44 20.79
CA ALA A 359 6.62 4.38 20.45
C ALA A 359 7.73 3.76 19.57
N GLY A 360 7.63 2.49 19.18
CA GLY A 360 8.56 1.84 18.27
C GLY A 360 9.76 1.15 18.93
N ASN A 361 9.78 1.00 20.26
CA ASN A 361 10.90 0.35 20.95
C ASN A 361 10.86 -1.18 20.80
N SER A 362 12.03 -1.80 20.68
CA SER A 362 12.19 -3.26 20.71
C SER A 362 12.00 -3.82 22.12
N ILE A 363 11.75 -5.13 22.24
CA ILE A 363 11.56 -5.78 23.54
C ILE A 363 12.84 -5.69 24.39
N GLU A 364 14.00 -5.72 23.75
CA GLU A 364 15.32 -5.59 24.36
C GLU A 364 15.53 -4.17 24.91
N ALA A 365 15.19 -3.13 24.13
CA ALA A 365 15.30 -1.74 24.57
C ALA A 365 14.35 -1.44 25.74
N ILE A 366 13.15 -2.02 25.72
CA ILE A 366 12.18 -1.91 26.82
C ILE A 366 12.70 -2.61 28.07
N ALA A 367 13.34 -3.77 27.93
CA ALA A 367 13.94 -4.50 29.04
C ALA A 367 15.04 -3.66 29.72
N GLU A 368 15.91 -3.03 28.94
CA GLU A 368 16.94 -2.12 29.45
C GLU A 368 16.33 -0.89 30.15
N GLN A 369 15.34 -0.25 29.53
CA GLN A 369 14.69 0.95 30.06
C GLN A 369 13.92 0.70 31.35
N LEU A 370 13.24 -0.45 31.46
CA LEU A 370 12.47 -0.84 32.64
C LEU A 370 13.30 -1.60 33.67
N LYS A 371 14.60 -1.86 33.40
CA LYS A 371 15.49 -2.69 34.24
C LYS A 371 14.89 -4.09 34.52
N LEU A 372 14.21 -4.64 33.52
CA LEU A 372 13.62 -5.98 33.57
C LEU A 372 14.42 -6.94 32.70
N LYS A 373 14.27 -8.24 32.95
CA LYS A 373 14.82 -9.25 32.05
C LYS A 373 13.95 -9.35 30.80
N THR A 374 14.54 -9.56 29.63
CA THR A 374 13.83 -9.65 28.33
C THR A 374 12.66 -10.65 28.36
N HIS A 375 12.80 -11.78 29.06
CA HIS A 375 11.72 -12.76 29.19
C HIS A 375 10.52 -12.27 30.01
N GLN A 376 10.72 -11.36 30.97
CA GLN A 376 9.65 -10.78 31.76
C GLN A 376 8.83 -9.80 30.92
N VAL A 377 9.53 -8.94 30.15
CA VAL A 377 8.89 -8.04 29.19
C VAL A 377 8.11 -8.82 28.13
N LEU A 378 8.71 -9.87 27.58
CA LEU A 378 8.06 -10.75 26.60
C LEU A 378 6.83 -11.47 27.19
N GLY A 379 6.90 -11.90 28.45
CA GLY A 379 5.78 -12.52 29.16
C GLY A 379 4.60 -11.56 29.35
N GLU A 380 4.89 -10.32 29.73
CA GLU A 380 3.87 -9.29 29.93
C GLU A 380 3.30 -8.78 28.60
N TRP A 381 4.14 -8.64 27.57
CA TRP A 381 3.69 -8.38 26.21
C TRP A 381 2.77 -9.48 25.67
N THR A 382 3.09 -10.74 25.95
CA THR A 382 2.23 -11.88 25.60
C THR A 382 0.85 -11.76 26.25
N LYS A 383 0.77 -11.34 27.51
CA LYS A 383 -0.52 -11.11 28.20
C LYS A 383 -1.32 -9.98 27.56
N VAL A 384 -0.65 -8.89 27.17
CA VAL A 384 -1.28 -7.77 26.46
C VAL A 384 -1.89 -8.23 25.14
N TYR A 385 -1.11 -8.95 24.34
CA TYR A 385 -1.56 -9.47 23.05
C TYR A 385 -2.71 -10.48 23.18
N LEU A 386 -2.64 -11.41 24.13
CA LEU A 386 -3.72 -12.38 24.37
C LEU A 386 -5.01 -11.70 24.84
N THR A 387 -4.91 -10.65 25.66
CA THR A 387 -6.07 -9.86 26.08
C THR A 387 -6.71 -9.16 24.87
N ALA A 388 -5.89 -8.56 24.00
CA ALA A 388 -6.37 -7.97 22.76
C ALA A 388 -7.01 -9.00 21.81
N GLN A 389 -6.42 -10.20 21.69
CA GLN A 389 -7.01 -11.29 20.90
C GLN A 389 -8.37 -11.76 21.44
N ALA A 390 -8.50 -11.88 22.76
CA ALA A 390 -9.76 -12.26 23.38
C ALA A 390 -10.86 -11.22 23.10
N LEU A 391 -10.53 -9.93 23.19
CA LEU A 391 -11.47 -8.85 22.87
C LEU A 391 -11.93 -8.88 21.40
N ARG A 392 -11.03 -9.22 20.46
CA ARG A 392 -11.38 -9.38 19.04
C ARG A 392 -12.32 -10.55 18.75
N THR A 393 -12.33 -11.57 19.60
CA THR A 393 -13.10 -12.82 19.39
C THR A 393 -14.42 -12.82 20.20
N GLN A 394 -14.68 -11.75 20.96
CA GLN A 394 -15.89 -11.61 21.79
C GLN A 394 -17.06 -10.93 21.08
N ASP A 395 -16.81 -10.31 19.92
CA ASP A 395 -17.82 -9.95 18.92
C ASP A 395 -17.92 -11.07 17.87
#